data_AF-A0AAE1XC49-F1
#
_entry.id   AF-A0AAE1XC49-F1
#
_cell.length_a   1.000
_cell.length_b   1.000
_cell.length_c   1.000
_cell.angle_alpha   90.00
_cell.angle_beta   90.00
_cell.angle_gamma   90.00
#
_symmetry.space_group_name_H-M   'P 1'
#
loop_
_entity.id
_entity.type
_entity.pdbx_description
1 polymer ?
#
loop_
_entity_poly.entity_id
_entity_poly.type
_entity_poly.pdbx_seq_one_letter_code
_entity_poly.pdbx_strand_id
1 'polypeptide(L)'
;MASVLRFRKLCFLEPAKCSSYDEKIKKTDKKQLFETHKIGGKNYESANVSVLEEKPNKQHQRRPTKEWKCIDSCCWTIGLLCTLWWLLLFLYHCLPANLPGLQPPEPPGARLKRSGVTALHPVVMVPGIVTGGLELWEGRPCSDGLFRQRLWGGSFTEIFKRPMCWLEHLSLDNETGLDPPGIRVRAVPGLVAADYFAPGYFVWAILIENLARIGYEGKNMYMAAYDWRLSFQNRGVWT
;
A
#
# COMPACT_ATOMS: atom_id res chain seq x y z
N MET A 1 16.66 -2.10 5.86
CA MET A 1 16.04 -3.34 6.39
C MET A 1 14.55 -3.27 6.08
N ALA A 2 13.92 -4.31 5.56
CA ALA A 2 12.52 -4.31 5.15
C ALA A 2 11.83 -5.63 5.51
N SER A 3 10.50 -5.68 5.39
CA SER A 3 9.65 -6.87 5.58
C SER A 3 9.45 -7.40 7.02
N VAL A 4 8.80 -6.60 7.88
CA VAL A 4 7.93 -7.13 8.96
C VAL A 4 6.60 -6.38 9.02
N LEU A 5 5.84 -6.38 7.91
CA LEU A 5 4.43 -5.97 7.89
C LEU A 5 3.56 -7.09 7.30
N ARG A 6 3.39 -8.16 8.08
CA ARG A 6 2.28 -9.10 7.87
C ARG A 6 0.97 -8.39 8.23
N PHE A 7 0.32 -7.77 7.24
CA PHE A 7 -1.07 -7.35 7.38
C PHE A 7 -1.91 -8.57 7.78
N ARG A 8 -2.43 -8.60 9.01
CA ARG A 8 -3.46 -9.58 9.42
C ARG A 8 -4.65 -9.39 8.49
N LYS A 9 -5.32 -10.49 8.08
CA LYS A 9 -6.51 -10.45 7.22
C LYS A 9 -7.50 -9.42 7.79
N LEU A 10 -7.93 -8.47 6.95
CA LEU A 10 -8.90 -7.45 7.35
C LEU A 10 -10.17 -8.15 7.86
N CYS A 11 -10.54 -7.86 9.12
CA CYS A 11 -11.75 -8.39 9.72
C CYS A 11 -12.96 -7.74 9.04
N PHE A 12 -13.62 -8.47 8.14
CA PHE A 12 -14.98 -8.15 7.73
C PHE A 12 -15.89 -8.34 8.95
N LEU A 13 -16.16 -7.23 9.64
CA LEU A 13 -17.23 -7.16 10.63
C LEU A 13 -18.57 -7.21 9.88
N GLU A 14 -19.41 -8.16 10.24
CA GLU A 14 -20.75 -8.29 9.67
C GLU A 14 -21.62 -7.11 10.18
N PRO A 15 -22.32 -6.37 9.30
CA PRO A 15 -23.07 -5.19 9.71
C PRO A 15 -24.28 -5.60 10.56
N ALA A 16 -24.35 -5.06 11.79
CA ALA A 16 -25.51 -5.22 12.65
C ALA A 16 -26.76 -4.61 11.98
N LYS A 17 -27.90 -5.31 12.08
CA LYS A 17 -29.18 -4.83 11.55
C LYS A 17 -29.69 -3.67 12.41
N CYS A 18 -29.50 -2.43 11.96
CA CYS A 18 -30.16 -1.28 12.56
C CYS A 18 -31.67 -1.34 12.30
N SER A 19 -32.48 -1.26 13.36
CA SER A 19 -33.91 -0.97 13.24
C SER A 19 -34.11 0.50 12.87
N SER A 20 -35.00 0.77 11.91
CA SER A 20 -35.44 2.13 11.60
C SER A 20 -36.07 2.78 12.83
N TYR A 21 -35.64 3.99 13.16
CA TYR A 21 -36.35 4.89 14.07
C TYR A 21 -36.30 6.30 13.49
N ASP A 22 -37.46 6.76 13.02
CA ASP A 22 -37.69 8.09 12.48
C ASP A 22 -38.27 8.96 13.60
N GLU A 23 -37.63 10.09 13.96
CA GLU A 23 -38.41 11.24 14.44
C GLU A 23 -37.71 12.60 14.24
N LYS A 24 -38.52 13.66 14.26
CA LYS A 24 -38.19 15.01 13.77
C LYS A 24 -37.96 15.98 14.92
N ILE A 25 -36.94 16.85 14.82
CA ILE A 25 -36.96 18.18 15.45
C ILE A 25 -36.61 19.25 14.39
N LYS A 26 -37.17 20.46 14.54
CA LYS A 26 -37.20 21.54 13.54
C LYS A 26 -36.02 22.53 13.67
N LYS A 27 -35.70 23.16 12.52
CA LYS A 27 -35.24 24.56 12.28
C LYS A 27 -34.74 25.41 13.46
N THR A 28 -33.70 26.24 13.19
CA THR A 28 -33.85 27.71 13.02
C THR A 28 -32.59 28.32 12.37
N ASP A 29 -32.77 29.46 11.70
CA ASP A 29 -31.85 30.16 10.82
C ASP A 29 -30.66 30.87 11.51
N LYS A 30 -29.57 31.10 10.76
CA LYS A 30 -29.28 32.45 10.23
C LYS A 30 -28.24 32.47 9.11
N LYS A 31 -28.42 33.43 8.19
CA LYS A 31 -27.56 33.77 7.05
C LYS A 31 -27.32 35.29 7.07
N GLN A 32 -26.07 35.74 7.08
CA GLN A 32 -25.74 37.13 6.72
C GLN A 32 -24.28 37.27 6.25
N LEU A 33 -23.94 38.44 5.71
CA LEU A 33 -22.84 38.68 4.77
C LEU A 33 -22.36 40.15 4.91
N PHE A 34 -21.11 40.41 4.49
CA PHE A 34 -20.63 41.67 3.87
C PHE A 34 -19.92 42.75 4.72
N GLU A 35 -18.63 42.96 4.39
CA GLU A 35 -17.80 44.21 4.39
C GLU A 35 -17.65 45.09 5.68
N THR A 36 -16.68 46.02 5.82
CA THR A 36 -15.80 46.74 4.84
C THR A 36 -14.39 47.07 5.38
N HIS A 37 -13.47 47.50 4.48
CA HIS A 37 -12.14 48.14 4.71
C HIS A 37 -12.20 49.48 5.53
N LYS A 38 -11.15 50.22 5.98
CA LYS A 38 -9.70 50.47 5.62
C LYS A 38 -9.00 51.22 6.83
N ILE A 39 -7.78 51.82 6.92
CA ILE A 39 -6.60 52.20 6.08
C ILE A 39 -5.34 52.54 6.98
N GLY A 40 -4.11 52.56 6.42
CA GLY A 40 -2.91 53.36 6.86
C GLY A 40 -2.05 52.88 8.06
N GLY A 41 -0.70 53.05 8.16
CA GLY A 41 0.37 53.64 7.30
C GLY A 41 1.26 54.67 8.06
N LYS A 42 2.60 54.87 7.90
CA LYS A 42 3.67 54.32 7.03
C LYS A 42 5.10 54.58 7.63
N ASN A 43 6.09 53.67 7.41
CA ASN A 43 7.58 53.83 7.37
C ASN A 43 8.27 54.52 8.61
N TYR A 44 9.60 54.63 8.86
CA TYR A 44 10.92 54.55 8.17
C TYR A 44 12.06 54.41 9.26
N GLU A 45 13.40 54.48 9.07
CA GLU A 45 14.39 53.81 8.16
C GLU A 45 15.87 54.21 8.49
N SER A 46 16.89 53.35 8.19
CA SER A 46 18.36 53.64 8.02
C SER A 46 19.41 53.69 9.19
N ALA A 47 20.62 53.12 8.91
CA ALA A 47 22.01 53.47 9.34
C ALA A 47 22.48 53.44 10.84
N ASN A 48 23.78 53.32 11.22
CA ASN A 48 25.04 52.75 10.66
C ASN A 48 26.20 52.78 11.71
N VAL A 49 27.21 51.88 11.63
CA VAL A 49 28.64 52.06 12.10
C VAL A 49 28.83 52.14 13.67
N SER A 50 29.98 51.88 14.35
CA SER A 50 31.41 51.69 14.05
C SER A 50 32.11 50.52 14.83
N VAL A 51 33.42 50.33 14.59
CA VAL A 51 34.37 49.38 15.21
C VAL A 51 35.20 50.04 16.33
N LEU A 52 35.63 49.28 17.35
CA LEU A 52 36.98 49.34 17.97
C LEU A 52 37.23 48.16 18.94
N GLU A 53 38.50 47.92 19.31
CA GLU A 53 38.98 46.75 20.08
C GLU A 53 39.21 47.04 21.57
N GLU A 54 39.18 46.00 22.43
CA GLU A 54 40.34 45.60 23.27
C GLU A 54 40.11 44.33 24.13
N LYS A 55 41.21 43.75 24.63
CA LYS A 55 41.36 42.69 25.65
C LYS A 55 42.68 42.96 26.40
N PRO A 56 43.03 42.34 27.56
CA PRO A 56 42.32 41.32 28.35
C PRO A 56 42.27 41.63 29.88
N ASN A 57 41.72 40.72 30.71
CA ASN A 57 42.52 40.02 31.73
C ASN A 57 41.81 38.75 32.28
N LYS A 58 42.52 37.97 33.12
CA LYS A 58 42.12 36.68 33.70
C LYS A 58 41.67 36.87 35.15
N GLN A 59 40.65 36.13 35.61
CA GLN A 59 40.86 34.97 36.50
C GLN A 59 39.56 34.21 36.82
N HIS A 60 39.71 33.07 37.50
CA HIS A 60 38.76 31.96 37.55
C HIS A 60 37.93 31.96 38.84
N GLN A 61 36.60 32.11 38.74
CA GLN A 61 35.67 31.70 39.79
C GLN A 61 34.56 30.80 39.21
N ARG A 62 33.95 29.95 40.05
CA ARG A 62 33.21 28.75 39.61
C ARG A 62 31.70 28.98 39.58
N ARG A 63 31.08 28.63 38.43
CA ARG A 63 29.67 28.23 38.17
C ARG A 63 28.56 28.77 39.10
N PRO A 64 27.46 29.22 38.46
CA PRO A 64 26.16 28.57 38.64
C PRO A 64 25.80 27.65 37.46
N THR A 65 24.98 26.64 37.69
CA THR A 65 24.55 25.63 36.71
C THR A 65 23.12 25.89 36.22
N LYS A 66 22.86 25.91 34.89
CA LYS A 66 21.46 26.00 34.41
C LYS A 66 21.06 25.45 33.03
N GLU A 67 21.92 24.76 32.28
CA GLU A 67 21.53 24.24 30.93
C GLU A 67 21.30 22.72 30.83
N TRP A 68 21.61 21.94 31.87
CA TRP A 68 21.63 20.47 31.78
C TRP A 68 20.25 19.80 31.93
N LYS A 69 19.23 20.52 32.42
CA LYS A 69 17.90 19.95 32.70
C LYS A 69 17.12 19.54 31.45
N CYS A 70 17.27 20.25 30.32
CA CYS A 70 16.57 19.91 29.08
C CYS A 70 17.16 18.66 28.41
N ILE A 71 18.47 18.42 28.55
CA ILE A 71 19.14 17.26 27.96
C ILE A 71 18.71 15.98 28.70
N ASP A 72 18.73 15.97 30.03
CA ASP A 72 18.18 14.86 30.82
C ASP A 72 16.70 14.60 30.47
N SER A 73 15.87 15.65 30.43
CA SER A 73 14.43 15.51 30.11
C SER A 73 14.19 14.98 28.69
N CYS A 74 14.99 15.37 27.70
CA CYS A 74 14.92 14.86 26.33
C CYS A 74 15.34 13.38 26.26
N CYS A 75 16.46 13.02 26.89
CA CYS A 75 16.91 11.62 26.97
C CYS A 75 15.90 10.71 27.68
N TRP A 76 15.26 11.19 28.76
CA TRP A 76 14.22 10.46 29.48
C TRP A 76 12.93 10.30 28.65
N THR A 77 12.49 11.33 27.92
CA THR A 77 11.28 11.24 27.08
C THR A 77 11.51 10.36 25.84
N ILE A 78 12.69 10.42 25.22
CA ILE A 78 13.09 9.49 24.16
C ILE A 78 13.19 8.05 24.71
N GLY A 79 13.79 7.86 25.89
CA GLY A 79 13.85 6.56 26.56
C GLY A 79 12.47 5.98 26.87
N LEU A 80 11.54 6.82 27.34
CA LEU A 80 10.14 6.44 27.60
C LEU A 80 9.39 6.10 26.31
N LEU A 81 9.55 6.91 25.24
CA LEU A 81 8.94 6.63 23.93
C LEU A 81 9.46 5.30 23.34
N CYS A 82 10.78 5.08 23.39
CA CYS A 82 11.39 3.83 22.95
C CYS A 82 10.90 2.64 23.78
N THR A 83 10.96 2.70 25.12
CA THR A 83 10.54 1.58 25.98
C THR A 83 9.04 1.31 25.88
N LEU A 84 8.19 2.34 25.75
CA LEU A 84 6.76 2.18 25.47
C LEU A 84 6.51 1.56 24.10
N TRP A 85 7.24 1.97 23.06
CA TRP A 85 7.12 1.38 21.71
C TRP A 85 7.56 -0.09 21.69
N TRP A 86 8.70 -0.42 22.32
CA TRP A 86 9.17 -1.79 22.48
C TRP A 86 8.21 -2.63 23.33
N LEU A 87 7.61 -2.06 24.38
CA LEU A 87 6.60 -2.74 25.19
C LEU A 87 5.30 -2.96 24.40
N LEU A 88 4.83 -1.98 23.64
CA LEU A 88 3.65 -2.13 22.78
C LEU A 88 3.87 -3.15 21.66
N LEU A 89 5.07 -3.19 21.07
CA LEU A 89 5.45 -4.17 20.07
C LEU A 89 5.59 -5.58 20.67
N PHE A 90 6.21 -5.70 21.85
CA PHE A 90 6.26 -6.95 22.62
C PHE A 90 4.85 -7.43 22.98
N LEU A 91 4.01 -6.56 23.54
CA LEU A 91 2.60 -6.86 23.84
C LEU A 91 1.83 -7.26 22.58
N TYR A 92 2.04 -6.60 21.43
CA TYR A 92 1.41 -6.97 20.16
C TYR A 92 1.83 -8.37 19.66
N HIS A 93 3.08 -8.76 19.88
CA HIS A 93 3.57 -10.10 19.58
C HIS A 93 3.13 -11.17 20.60
N CYS A 94 2.99 -10.79 21.87
CA CYS A 94 2.51 -11.67 22.94
C CYS A 94 0.98 -11.79 23.01
N LEU A 95 0.23 -10.83 22.45
CA LEU A 95 -1.22 -10.93 22.33
C LEU A 95 -1.56 -11.98 21.28
N PRO A 96 -2.13 -13.14 21.66
CA PRO A 96 -2.55 -14.13 20.68
C PRO A 96 -3.56 -13.49 19.73
N ALA A 97 -3.51 -13.85 18.44
CA ALA A 97 -4.48 -13.36 17.47
C ALA A 97 -5.94 -13.74 17.82
N ASN A 98 -6.10 -14.72 18.72
CA ASN A 98 -7.35 -15.25 19.22
C ASN A 98 -7.60 -14.74 20.65
N LEU A 99 -8.07 -13.50 20.81
CA LEU A 99 -8.73 -13.13 22.07
C LEU A 99 -10.02 -13.98 22.20
N PRO A 100 -10.39 -14.42 23.42
CA PRO A 100 -11.70 -15.04 23.66
C PRO A 100 -12.82 -14.11 23.14
N GLY A 101 -13.65 -14.61 22.22
CA GLY A 101 -14.71 -13.83 21.57
C GLY A 101 -14.34 -13.18 20.22
N LEU A 102 -13.06 -13.05 19.87
CA LEU A 102 -12.60 -12.51 18.58
C LEU A 102 -12.07 -13.61 17.64
N GLN A 103 -12.83 -14.69 17.47
CA GLN A 103 -12.50 -15.70 16.47
C GLN A 103 -12.87 -15.20 15.06
N PRO A 104 -11.98 -15.31 14.06
CA PRO A 104 -12.34 -14.99 12.68
C PRO A 104 -13.38 -16.00 12.16
N PRO A 105 -14.31 -15.58 11.28
CA PRO A 105 -15.36 -16.46 10.77
C PRO A 105 -14.76 -17.65 10.00
N GLU A 106 -15.40 -18.82 10.11
CA GLU A 106 -14.93 -20.03 9.45
C GLU A 106 -14.87 -19.83 7.92
N PRO A 107 -13.71 -20.04 7.26
CA PRO A 107 -13.58 -19.86 5.82
C PRO A 107 -14.44 -20.91 5.08
N PRO A 108 -15.16 -20.54 4.00
CA PRO A 108 -16.13 -21.41 3.33
C PRO A 108 -15.62 -22.81 2.98
N GLY A 109 -14.37 -22.95 2.54
CA GLY A 109 -13.74 -24.24 2.21
C GLY A 109 -13.53 -25.17 3.40
N ALA A 110 -13.41 -24.66 4.63
CA ALA A 110 -13.39 -25.49 5.83
C ALA A 110 -14.78 -26.03 6.15
N ARG A 111 -15.81 -25.16 6.08
CA ARG A 111 -17.21 -25.52 6.26
C ARG A 111 -17.66 -26.56 5.23
N LEU A 112 -17.35 -26.35 3.94
CA LEU A 112 -17.63 -27.29 2.85
C LEU A 112 -16.91 -28.63 3.03
N LYS A 113 -15.63 -28.62 3.47
CA LYS A 113 -14.89 -29.85 3.79
C LYS A 113 -15.54 -30.64 4.93
N ARG A 114 -16.03 -29.97 5.99
CA ARG A 114 -16.79 -30.61 7.07
C ARG A 114 -18.09 -31.25 6.54
N SER A 115 -18.72 -30.64 5.55
CA SER A 115 -19.89 -31.20 4.84
C SER A 115 -19.56 -32.30 3.82
N GLY A 116 -18.31 -32.80 3.76
CA GLY A 116 -17.91 -33.87 2.84
C GLY A 116 -17.74 -33.46 1.38
N VAL A 117 -17.79 -32.15 1.07
CA VAL A 117 -17.65 -31.65 -0.30
C VAL A 117 -16.22 -31.84 -0.80
N THR A 118 -16.10 -32.35 -2.02
CA THR A 118 -14.83 -32.64 -2.71
C THR A 118 -14.84 -32.06 -4.13
N ALA A 119 -13.66 -31.91 -4.73
CA ALA A 119 -13.50 -31.49 -6.12
C ALA A 119 -14.06 -32.54 -7.11
N LEU A 120 -14.87 -32.11 -8.07
CA LEU A 120 -15.53 -32.98 -9.06
C LEU A 120 -15.19 -32.59 -10.50
N HIS A 121 -15.36 -31.31 -10.85
CA HIS A 121 -15.15 -30.78 -12.20
C HIS A 121 -13.96 -29.80 -12.19
N PRO A 122 -13.09 -29.78 -13.21
CA PRO A 122 -12.00 -28.83 -13.27
C PRO A 122 -12.48 -27.37 -13.23
N VAL A 123 -11.79 -26.52 -12.47
CA VAL A 123 -12.09 -25.08 -12.36
C VAL A 123 -11.14 -24.29 -13.25
N VAL A 124 -11.68 -23.50 -14.16
CA VAL A 124 -10.92 -22.49 -14.92
C VAL A 124 -11.31 -21.10 -14.41
N MET A 125 -10.33 -20.38 -13.86
CA MET A 125 -10.47 -18.97 -13.50
C MET A 125 -10.00 -18.10 -14.66
N VAL A 126 -10.78 -17.08 -15.00
CA VAL A 126 -10.43 -16.04 -15.98
C VAL A 126 -10.32 -14.72 -15.21
N PRO A 127 -9.15 -14.06 -15.15
CA PRO A 127 -9.00 -12.81 -14.43
C PRO A 127 -9.75 -11.67 -15.14
N GLY A 128 -10.16 -10.65 -14.40
CA GLY A 128 -10.70 -9.41 -14.96
C GLY A 128 -9.59 -8.51 -15.55
N ILE A 129 -9.98 -7.51 -16.32
CA ILE A 129 -9.08 -6.44 -16.79
C ILE A 129 -8.26 -5.88 -15.62
N VAL A 130 -6.99 -5.55 -15.86
CA VAL A 130 -6.05 -5.03 -14.84
C VAL A 130 -5.68 -6.03 -13.73
N THR A 131 -6.41 -7.11 -13.48
CA THR A 131 -6.16 -8.02 -12.34
C THR A 131 -5.10 -9.11 -12.59
N GLY A 132 -4.76 -9.39 -13.85
CA GLY A 132 -3.68 -10.31 -14.21
C GLY A 132 -2.32 -9.61 -14.27
N GLY A 133 -1.29 -10.22 -13.69
CA GLY A 133 0.09 -9.75 -13.77
C GLY A 133 0.67 -9.88 -15.19
N LEU A 134 1.56 -8.95 -15.55
CA LEU A 134 2.25 -8.91 -16.83
C LEU A 134 3.77 -8.91 -16.61
N GLU A 135 4.49 -9.81 -17.28
CA GLU A 135 5.95 -9.95 -17.23
C GLU A 135 6.63 -9.51 -18.55
N LEU A 136 7.81 -8.91 -18.43
CA LEU A 136 8.62 -8.43 -19.55
C LEU A 136 9.42 -9.58 -20.19
N TRP A 137 9.39 -9.68 -21.52
CA TRP A 137 10.15 -10.67 -22.29
C TRP A 137 11.20 -10.06 -23.21
N GLU A 138 10.99 -8.82 -23.66
CA GLU A 138 11.92 -8.04 -24.48
C GLU A 138 11.67 -6.56 -24.20
N GLY A 139 12.71 -5.74 -24.16
CA GLY A 139 12.60 -4.33 -23.83
C GLY A 139 13.85 -3.53 -24.17
N ARG A 140 13.71 -2.21 -24.06
CA ARG A 140 14.75 -1.21 -24.37
C ARG A 140 15.75 -1.11 -23.21
N PRO A 141 16.96 -0.52 -23.38
CA PRO A 141 17.98 -0.47 -22.33
C PRO A 141 17.54 0.16 -21.00
N CYS A 142 16.53 1.03 -21.00
CA CYS A 142 15.95 1.54 -19.75
C CYS A 142 15.29 0.44 -18.88
N SER A 143 15.01 -0.73 -19.44
CA SER A 143 14.43 -1.91 -18.79
C SER A 143 15.48 -2.97 -18.41
N ASP A 144 16.77 -2.70 -18.60
CA ASP A 144 17.85 -3.66 -18.34
C ASP A 144 17.77 -4.24 -16.92
N GLY A 145 17.87 -5.58 -16.86
CA GLY A 145 17.70 -6.40 -15.66
C GLY A 145 16.27 -6.89 -15.40
N LEU A 146 15.24 -6.37 -16.09
CA LEU A 146 13.84 -6.69 -15.83
C LEU A 146 13.28 -7.89 -16.63
N PHE A 147 14.13 -8.67 -17.32
CA PHE A 147 13.70 -9.88 -18.03
C PHE A 147 12.97 -10.86 -17.11
N ARG A 148 11.75 -11.23 -17.51
CA ARG A 148 10.76 -12.04 -16.77
C ARG A 148 10.41 -11.53 -15.37
N GLN A 149 10.66 -10.24 -15.11
CA GLN A 149 10.09 -9.54 -13.95
C GLN A 149 8.71 -8.99 -14.29
N ARG A 150 7.86 -8.86 -13.27
CA ARG A 150 6.50 -8.31 -13.41
C ARG A 150 6.54 -6.78 -13.50
N LEU A 151 6.14 -6.23 -14.64
CA LEU A 151 5.85 -4.79 -14.79
C LEU A 151 4.47 -4.43 -14.21
N TRP A 152 3.54 -5.39 -14.20
CA TRP A 152 2.21 -5.23 -13.63
C TRP A 152 1.87 -6.42 -12.72
N GLY A 153 1.14 -6.19 -11.63
CA GLY A 153 0.76 -7.23 -10.67
C GLY A 153 1.95 -7.83 -9.89
N GLY A 154 2.83 -6.96 -9.34
CA GLY A 154 4.02 -7.37 -8.61
C GLY A 154 4.56 -6.28 -7.68
N SER A 155 5.85 -5.95 -7.82
CA SER A 155 6.47 -4.83 -7.09
C SER A 155 6.30 -3.52 -7.87
N PHE A 156 5.69 -2.50 -7.26
CA PHE A 156 5.55 -1.18 -7.88
C PHE A 156 6.87 -0.38 -7.94
N THR A 157 8.01 -0.96 -7.54
CA THR A 157 9.30 -0.27 -7.49
C THR A 157 9.74 0.33 -8.83
N GLU A 158 9.44 -0.32 -9.96
CA GLU A 158 9.89 0.18 -11.27
C GLU A 158 9.05 1.37 -11.76
N ILE A 159 7.80 1.49 -11.31
CA ILE A 159 6.97 2.69 -11.51
C ILE A 159 7.63 3.91 -10.85
N PHE A 160 8.13 3.75 -9.63
CA PHE A 160 8.78 4.84 -8.88
C PHE A 160 10.21 5.13 -9.37
N LYS A 161 10.98 4.11 -9.77
CA LYS A 161 12.37 4.28 -10.25
C LYS A 161 12.46 4.81 -11.69
N ARG A 162 11.60 4.31 -12.59
CA ARG A 162 11.72 4.49 -14.05
C ARG A 162 10.34 4.71 -14.71
N PRO A 163 9.53 5.69 -14.25
CA PRO A 163 8.12 5.85 -14.66
C PRO A 163 7.91 5.92 -16.17
N MET A 164 8.75 6.69 -16.89
CA MET A 164 8.65 6.81 -18.36
C MET A 164 8.97 5.51 -19.08
N CYS A 165 9.98 4.76 -18.61
CA CYS A 165 10.33 3.46 -19.19
C CYS A 165 9.22 2.43 -18.93
N TRP A 166 8.69 2.39 -17.71
CA TRP A 166 7.57 1.52 -17.34
C TRP A 166 6.32 1.82 -18.18
N LEU A 167 6.02 3.09 -18.42
CA LEU A 167 4.92 3.52 -19.29
C LEU A 167 5.17 3.07 -20.74
N GLU A 168 6.36 3.34 -21.29
CA GLU A 168 6.76 2.92 -22.65
C GLU A 168 6.60 1.39 -22.85
N HIS A 169 6.90 0.57 -21.84
CA HIS A 169 6.82 -0.89 -21.94
C HIS A 169 5.44 -1.48 -21.66
N LEU A 170 4.51 -0.73 -21.04
CA LEU A 170 3.11 -1.15 -20.90
C LEU A 170 2.19 -0.56 -21.97
N SER A 171 2.55 0.56 -22.59
CA SER A 171 1.86 1.08 -23.77
C SER A 171 1.81 0.05 -24.89
N LEU A 172 0.69 0.05 -25.63
CA LEU A 172 0.58 -0.62 -26.92
C LEU A 172 0.91 0.37 -28.04
N ASP A 173 1.28 -0.17 -29.19
CA ASP A 173 1.38 0.56 -30.44
C ASP A 173 0.00 1.06 -30.90
N ASN A 174 -0.05 2.30 -31.39
CA ASN A 174 -1.30 3.02 -31.65
C ASN A 174 -2.01 2.59 -32.95
N GLU A 175 -1.30 1.99 -33.90
CA GLU A 175 -1.87 1.57 -35.19
C GLU A 175 -2.23 0.08 -35.19
N THR A 176 -1.36 -0.76 -34.62
CA THR A 176 -1.54 -2.22 -34.59
C THR A 176 -2.27 -2.73 -33.35
N GLY A 177 -2.23 -2.01 -32.22
CA GLY A 177 -2.75 -2.49 -30.94
C GLY A 177 -1.97 -3.69 -30.37
N LEU A 178 -0.68 -3.81 -30.70
CA LEU A 178 0.25 -4.84 -30.20
C LEU A 178 1.36 -4.19 -29.34
N ASP A 179 2.32 -4.98 -28.84
CA ASP A 179 3.52 -4.40 -28.21
C ASP A 179 4.33 -3.60 -29.26
N PRO A 180 4.90 -2.43 -28.90
CA PRO A 180 5.75 -1.65 -29.80
C PRO A 180 7.03 -2.40 -30.22
N PRO A 181 7.65 -2.07 -31.38
CA PRO A 181 8.90 -2.70 -31.82
C PRO A 181 10.04 -2.59 -30.78
N GLY A 182 10.69 -3.73 -30.52
CA GLY A 182 11.73 -3.90 -29.50
C GLY A 182 11.19 -4.01 -28.06
N ILE A 183 9.89 -4.21 -27.89
CA ILE A 183 9.21 -4.43 -26.61
C ILE A 183 8.34 -5.68 -26.74
N ARG A 184 8.26 -6.50 -25.70
CA ARG A 184 7.42 -7.69 -25.64
C ARG A 184 6.99 -7.94 -24.20
N VAL A 185 5.69 -7.85 -23.92
CA VAL A 185 5.12 -8.08 -22.59
C VAL A 185 4.06 -9.17 -22.68
N ARG A 186 4.07 -10.10 -21.72
CA ARG A 186 3.17 -11.27 -21.75
C ARG A 186 2.50 -11.45 -20.39
N ALA A 187 1.32 -12.08 -20.40
CA ALA A 187 0.66 -12.47 -19.16
C ALA A 187 1.54 -13.44 -18.36
N VAL A 188 1.61 -13.22 -17.05
CA VAL A 188 2.23 -14.18 -16.13
C VAL A 188 1.46 -15.51 -16.20
N PRO A 189 2.11 -16.67 -16.33
CA PRO A 189 1.41 -17.95 -16.44
C PRO A 189 0.97 -18.53 -15.08
N GLY A 190 -0.13 -19.28 -15.09
CA GLY A 190 -0.59 -20.10 -13.96
C GLY A 190 -1.28 -19.32 -12.82
N LEU A 191 -1.57 -20.01 -11.72
CA LEU A 191 -2.34 -19.44 -10.58
C LEU A 191 -1.73 -18.16 -10.01
N VAL A 192 -0.40 -18.07 -10.02
CA VAL A 192 0.38 -16.91 -9.53
C VAL A 192 0.14 -15.63 -10.33
N ALA A 193 -0.52 -15.69 -11.48
CA ALA A 193 -0.85 -14.54 -12.30
C ALA A 193 -1.82 -13.57 -11.62
N ALA A 194 -2.70 -14.06 -10.74
CA ALA A 194 -3.75 -13.26 -10.13
C ALA A 194 -4.15 -13.70 -8.71
N ASP A 195 -3.39 -14.59 -8.05
CA ASP A 195 -3.63 -14.93 -6.64
C ASP A 195 -3.40 -13.71 -5.73
N TYR A 196 -2.19 -13.15 -5.78
CA TYR A 196 -1.77 -11.90 -5.14
C TYR A 196 -1.31 -10.92 -6.21
N PHE A 197 -1.95 -9.76 -6.24
CA PHE A 197 -1.61 -8.69 -7.18
C PHE A 197 -0.42 -7.84 -6.70
N ALA A 198 -0.31 -7.66 -5.39
CA ALA A 198 0.79 -6.95 -4.74
C ALA A 198 0.94 -7.47 -3.30
N PRO A 199 2.07 -7.23 -2.61
CA PRO A 199 2.23 -7.58 -1.20
C PRO A 199 1.09 -7.01 -0.35
N GLY A 200 0.26 -7.89 0.23
CA GLY A 200 -0.91 -7.52 1.03
C GLY A 200 -2.24 -7.41 0.26
N TYR A 201 -2.23 -7.33 -1.07
CA TYR A 201 -3.45 -7.27 -1.89
C TYR A 201 -3.71 -8.60 -2.62
N PHE A 202 -4.67 -9.35 -2.09
CA PHE A 202 -5.17 -10.59 -2.67
C PHE A 202 -6.30 -10.30 -3.66
N VAL A 203 -6.31 -11.01 -4.80
CA VAL A 203 -7.45 -11.00 -5.73
C VAL A 203 -8.10 -12.38 -5.70
N TRP A 204 -7.44 -13.39 -6.27
CA TRP A 204 -7.97 -14.76 -6.29
C TRP A 204 -7.43 -15.66 -5.16
N ALA A 205 -6.37 -15.27 -4.44
CA ALA A 205 -5.72 -16.12 -3.43
C ALA A 205 -6.68 -16.67 -2.36
N ILE A 206 -7.67 -15.89 -1.92
CA ILE A 206 -8.65 -16.36 -0.92
C ILE A 206 -9.61 -17.40 -1.52
N LEU A 207 -10.01 -17.28 -2.79
CA LEU A 207 -10.82 -18.31 -3.45
C LEU A 207 -10.00 -19.59 -3.63
N ILE A 208 -8.76 -19.46 -4.11
CA ILE A 208 -7.80 -20.56 -4.28
C ILE A 208 -7.54 -21.28 -2.95
N GLU A 209 -7.35 -20.55 -1.84
CA GLU A 209 -7.21 -21.11 -0.48
C GLU A 209 -8.45 -21.90 -0.04
N ASN A 210 -9.65 -21.49 -0.45
CA ASN A 210 -10.89 -22.17 -0.12
C ASN A 210 -11.15 -23.40 -0.99
N LEU A 211 -10.85 -23.33 -2.29
CA LEU A 211 -10.92 -24.46 -3.22
C LEU A 211 -9.90 -25.55 -2.85
N ALA A 212 -8.68 -25.17 -2.45
CA ALA A 212 -7.66 -26.12 -2.02
C ALA A 212 -8.08 -26.98 -0.81
N ARG A 213 -8.90 -26.44 0.10
CA ARG A 213 -9.40 -27.18 1.27
C ARG A 213 -10.28 -28.38 0.88
N ILE A 214 -10.99 -28.31 -0.24
CA ILE A 214 -11.87 -29.36 -0.78
C ILE A 214 -11.25 -30.19 -1.92
N GLY A 215 -9.93 -30.10 -2.14
CA GLY A 215 -9.20 -30.99 -3.06
C GLY A 215 -8.96 -30.43 -4.48
N TYR A 216 -9.01 -29.11 -4.66
CA TYR A 216 -8.49 -28.48 -5.86
C TYR A 216 -6.99 -28.17 -5.75
N GLU A 217 -6.25 -28.44 -6.82
CA GLU A 217 -4.81 -28.21 -6.95
C GLU A 217 -4.45 -27.92 -8.41
N GLY A 218 -3.18 -27.68 -8.73
CA GLY A 218 -2.75 -27.24 -10.07
C GLY A 218 -3.09 -28.19 -11.24
N LYS A 219 -3.55 -29.42 -10.99
CA LYS A 219 -3.99 -30.38 -12.02
C LYS A 219 -5.49 -30.29 -12.38
N ASN A 220 -6.33 -29.72 -11.51
CA ASN A 220 -7.78 -29.57 -11.70
C ASN A 220 -8.26 -28.13 -11.42
N MET A 221 -7.35 -27.18 -11.26
CA MET A 221 -7.62 -25.75 -11.07
C MET A 221 -6.59 -24.94 -11.86
N TYR A 222 -7.07 -24.22 -12.88
CA TYR A 222 -6.26 -23.47 -13.84
C TYR A 222 -6.62 -21.98 -13.83
N MET A 223 -5.65 -21.12 -14.13
CA MET A 223 -5.83 -19.68 -14.33
C MET A 223 -5.52 -19.37 -15.79
N ALA A 224 -6.55 -19.08 -16.57
CA ALA A 224 -6.46 -18.65 -17.96
C ALA A 224 -6.08 -17.16 -18.01
N ALA A 225 -4.87 -16.85 -17.56
CA ALA A 225 -4.32 -15.50 -17.63
C ALA A 225 -4.09 -15.08 -19.09
N TYR A 226 -4.46 -13.84 -19.40
CA TYR A 226 -4.32 -13.24 -20.73
C TYR A 226 -3.82 -11.81 -20.59
N ASP A 227 -3.22 -11.27 -21.66
CA ASP A 227 -2.89 -9.86 -21.70
C ASP A 227 -4.18 -9.06 -21.88
N TRP A 228 -4.57 -8.35 -20.83
CA TRP A 228 -5.80 -7.57 -20.74
C TRP A 228 -5.70 -6.20 -21.41
N ARG A 229 -4.53 -5.81 -21.92
CA ARG A 229 -4.35 -4.62 -22.77
C ARG A 229 -4.85 -4.90 -24.20
N LEU A 230 -4.67 -6.12 -24.69
CA LEU A 230 -4.92 -6.50 -26.09
C LEU A 230 -6.42 -6.64 -26.40
N SER A 231 -6.80 -6.25 -27.62
CA SER A 231 -8.12 -6.50 -28.19
C SER A 231 -8.39 -8.01 -28.34
N PHE A 232 -9.67 -8.41 -28.46
CA PHE A 232 -10.02 -9.82 -28.63
C PHE A 232 -9.33 -10.44 -29.87
N GLN A 233 -9.31 -9.69 -30.97
CA GLN A 233 -8.71 -10.06 -32.25
C GLN A 233 -7.21 -10.29 -32.11
N ASN A 234 -6.50 -9.38 -31.43
CA ASN A 234 -5.05 -9.38 -31.36
C ASN A 234 -4.47 -10.51 -30.48
N ARG A 235 -5.29 -11.13 -29.60
CA ARG A 235 -4.82 -12.21 -28.71
C ARG A 235 -4.41 -13.48 -29.47
N GLY A 236 -5.05 -13.79 -30.60
CA GLY A 236 -4.74 -14.99 -31.40
C GLY A 236 -3.43 -14.94 -32.19
N VAL A 237 -2.70 -13.83 -32.16
CA VAL A 237 -1.43 -13.65 -32.89
C VAL A 237 -0.22 -14.22 -32.11
N TRP A 238 -0.38 -14.48 -30.80
CA TRP A 238 0.72 -14.79 -29.88
C TRP A 238 0.44 -15.94 -28.90
N THR A 239 -0.51 -16.83 -29.26
CA THR A 239 -0.86 -18.07 -28.54
C THR A 239 -0.40 -19.29 -29.30
#